data_AF-A0A961BXP3-F1
#
_entry.id   AF-A0A961BXP3-F1
#
_cell.length_a   1.000
_cell.length_b   1.000
_cell.length_c   1.000
_cell.angle_alpha   90.00
_cell.angle_beta   90.00
_cell.angle_gamma   90.00
#
_symmetry.space_group_name_H-M   'P 1'
#
loop_
_entity.id
_entity.type
_entity.pdbx_description
1 polymer ?
#
loop_
_entity_poly.entity_id
_entity_poly.type
_entity_poly.pdbx_seq_one_letter_code
_entity_poly.pdbx_strand_id
1 'polypeptide(L)'
;SKRLVFAAAEGQLFDSLAVDGDGWICVATIGDGGITAVAPDGSSAQLIPTGDALTTNICFGDRAGADPELRTAYVTCSSSGRLIELTWPRPGLRLAH
;
A
#
# COMPACT_ATOMS: atom_id res chain seq x y z
N SER A 1 11.83 15.11 17.09
CA SER A 1 12.93 14.38 16.41
C SER A 1 12.35 13.63 15.21
N LYS A 2 13.15 13.32 14.20
CA LYS A 2 12.74 12.50 13.04
C LYS A 2 13.55 11.19 13.03
N ARG A 3 12.96 10.09 12.58
CA ARG A 3 13.61 8.76 12.44
C ARG A 3 13.39 8.25 11.02
N LEU A 4 14.44 7.78 10.36
CA LEU A 4 14.33 7.04 9.10
C LEU A 4 13.72 5.66 9.39
N VAL A 5 12.64 5.30 8.70
CA VAL A 5 12.00 3.98 8.83
C VAL A 5 12.43 3.05 7.71
N PHE A 6 12.44 3.54 6.48
CA PHE A 6 12.87 2.80 5.30
C PHE A 6 13.34 3.79 4.22
N ALA A 7 14.29 3.36 3.40
CA ALA A 7 14.73 4.07 2.21
C ALA A 7 14.56 3.16 1.00
N ALA A 8 13.91 3.68 -0.04
CA ALA A 8 13.76 2.98 -1.31
C ALA A 8 15.11 2.74 -1.98
N ALA A 9 15.17 1.79 -2.92
CA ALA A 9 16.34 1.65 -3.78
C ALA A 9 16.50 2.89 -4.69
N GLU A 10 17.71 3.09 -5.21
CA GLU A 10 17.98 4.22 -6.10
C GLU A 10 17.06 4.20 -7.34
N GLY A 11 16.44 5.34 -7.66
CA GLY A 11 15.50 5.47 -8.76
C GLY A 11 14.03 5.16 -8.43
N GLN A 12 13.73 4.60 -7.26
CA GLN A 12 12.36 4.45 -6.78
C GLN A 12 11.88 5.74 -6.11
N LEU A 13 10.64 6.14 -6.41
CA LEU A 13 9.98 7.29 -5.78
C LEU A 13 8.75 6.82 -5.02
N PHE A 14 8.53 7.40 -3.84
CA PHE A 14 7.31 7.19 -3.08
C PHE A 14 6.28 8.27 -3.37
N ASP A 15 5.03 7.87 -3.44
CA ASP A 15 3.87 8.75 -3.47
C ASP A 15 3.11 8.62 -2.13
N SER A 16 1.79 8.41 -2.15
CA SER A 16 0.98 8.29 -0.94
C SER A 16 1.15 6.95 -0.22
N LEU A 17 0.54 6.85 0.96
CA LEU A 17 0.62 5.67 1.81
C LEU A 17 -0.67 5.44 2.60
N ALA A 18 -0.86 4.19 3.05
CA ALA A 18 -1.78 3.79 4.10
C ALA A 18 -1.07 2.89 5.11
N VAL A 19 -1.69 2.64 6.26
CA VAL A 19 -1.21 1.66 7.24
C VAL A 19 -2.24 0.55 7.32
N ASP A 20 -1.81 -0.71 7.27
CA ASP A 20 -2.73 -1.85 7.44
C ASP A 20 -2.97 -2.19 8.91
N GLY A 21 -3.85 -3.16 9.18
CA GLY A 21 -4.29 -3.54 10.52
C GLY A 21 -3.20 -4.14 11.39
N ASP A 22 -2.13 -4.68 10.79
CA ASP A 22 -0.95 -5.18 11.49
C ASP A 22 0.12 -4.08 11.68
N GLY A 23 -0.16 -2.86 11.23
CA GLY A 23 0.71 -1.69 11.36
C GLY A 23 1.76 -1.56 10.26
N TRP A 24 1.68 -2.34 9.17
CA TRP A 24 2.61 -2.20 8.06
C TRP A 24 2.33 -0.91 7.29
N ILE A 25 3.39 -0.19 6.95
CA ILE A 25 3.32 1.06 6.21
C ILE A 25 3.33 0.71 4.72
N CYS A 26 2.19 0.86 4.07
CA CYS A 26 1.95 0.48 2.69
C CYS A 26 2.10 1.72 1.80
N VAL A 27 3.21 1.83 1.08
CA VAL A 27 3.59 3.01 0.30
C VAL A 27 3.49 2.72 -1.19
N ALA A 28 2.83 3.60 -1.95
CA ALA A 28 2.83 3.50 -3.40
C ALA A 28 4.23 3.82 -3.97
N THR A 29 4.74 2.95 -4.84
CA THR A 29 6.11 3.00 -5.37
C THR A 29 6.09 3.18 -6.88
N ILE A 30 6.61 4.32 -7.34
CA ILE A 30 6.76 4.70 -8.73
C ILE A 30 8.10 4.16 -9.27
N GLY A 31 8.11 3.76 -10.54
CA GLY A 31 9.25 3.14 -11.21
C GLY A 31 9.03 1.64 -11.35
N ASP A 32 9.28 0.90 -10.27
CA ASP A 32 9.02 -0.55 -10.21
C ASP A 32 7.53 -0.88 -10.29
N GLY A 33 6.68 0.02 -9.81
CA GLY A 33 5.22 -0.11 -9.85
C GLY A 33 4.68 -1.06 -8.79
N GLY A 34 3.87 -0.52 -7.90
CA GLY A 34 3.11 -1.30 -6.93
C GLY A 34 3.11 -0.66 -5.55
N ILE A 35 2.90 -1.49 -4.54
CA ILE A 35 2.90 -1.04 -3.14
C ILE A 35 4.07 -1.71 -2.40
N THR A 36 4.99 -0.90 -1.89
CA THR A 36 6.02 -1.34 -0.95
C THR A 36 5.43 -1.32 0.46
N ALA A 37 5.14 -2.50 1.01
CA ALA A 37 4.71 -2.66 2.39
C ALA A 37 5.94 -2.83 3.30
N VAL A 38 6.17 -1.88 4.19
CA VAL A 38 7.28 -1.86 5.15
C VAL A 38 6.78 -2.32 6.52
N ALA A 39 7.54 -3.21 7.17
CA ALA A 39 7.23 -3.70 8.51
C ALA A 39 7.14 -2.54 9.53
N PRO A 40 6.30 -2.65 10.58
CA PRO A 40 6.12 -1.57 11.57
C PRO A 40 7.41 -1.10 12.24
N ASP A 41 8.38 -2.00 12.37
CA ASP A 41 9.71 -1.75 12.95
C ASP A 41 10.77 -1.33 11.91
N GLY A 42 10.43 -1.33 10.62
CA GLY A 42 11.34 -1.05 9.51
C GLY A 42 12.31 -2.20 9.16
N SER A 43 12.17 -3.38 9.76
CA SER A 43 13.10 -4.51 9.58
C SER A 43 13.05 -5.16 8.20
N SER A 44 11.94 -5.01 7.49
CA SER A 44 11.73 -5.62 6.18
C SER A 44 10.73 -4.83 5.33
N ALA A 45 10.78 -5.05 4.02
CA ALA A 45 9.83 -4.50 3.07
C ALA A 45 9.47 -5.53 1.99
N GLN A 46 8.24 -5.48 1.49
CA GLN A 46 7.72 -6.37 0.45
C GLN A 46 7.07 -5.53 -0.64
N LEU A 47 7.48 -5.72 -1.90
CA LEU A 47 6.80 -5.11 -3.04
C LEU A 47 5.63 -6.02 -3.47
N ILE A 48 4.44 -5.44 -3.56
CA ILE A 48 3.25 -6.07 -4.12
C ILE A 48 2.98 -5.39 -5.47
N PRO A 49 3.33 -6.05 -6.60
CA PRO A 49 3.22 -5.44 -7.91
C PRO A 49 1.75 -5.25 -8.31
N THR A 50 1.45 -4.12 -8.91
CA THR A 50 0.13 -3.81 -9.50
C THR A 50 0.13 -4.00 -11.02
N GLY A 51 1.31 -4.13 -11.62
CA GLY A 51 1.51 -4.05 -13.07
C GLY A 51 1.40 -2.63 -13.63
N ASP A 52 1.46 -1.59 -12.79
CA ASP A 52 1.43 -0.19 -13.19
C ASP A 52 2.63 0.57 -12.59
N ALA A 53 3.55 1.00 -13.46
CA ALA A 53 4.79 1.70 -13.07
C ALA A 53 4.55 3.05 -12.38
N LEU A 54 3.34 3.61 -12.49
CA LEU A 54 2.90 4.84 -11.84
C LEU A 54 1.74 4.53 -10.88
N THR A 55 1.97 3.60 -9.95
CA THR A 55 1.07 3.37 -8.82
C THR A 55 1.20 4.51 -7.82
N THR A 56 0.08 5.09 -7.37
CA THR A 56 0.09 6.37 -6.64
C THR A 56 -0.60 6.35 -5.28
N ASN A 57 -1.57 5.46 -5.06
CA ASN A 57 -2.35 5.43 -3.82
C ASN A 57 -2.87 4.05 -3.49
N ILE A 58 -3.04 3.79 -2.19
CA ILE A 58 -3.69 2.62 -1.63
C ILE A 58 -4.61 3.04 -0.49
N CYS A 59 -5.78 2.43 -0.40
CA CYS A 59 -6.59 2.43 0.81
C CYS A 59 -7.19 1.04 1.07
N PHE A 60 -7.68 0.85 2.29
CA PHE A 60 -8.34 -0.38 2.70
C PHE A 60 -9.84 -0.15 2.86
N GLY A 61 -10.63 -1.11 2.41
CA GLY A 61 -12.08 -1.10 2.54
C GLY A 61 -12.63 -2.48 2.88
N ASP A 62 -13.93 -2.54 3.15
CA ASP A 62 -14.63 -3.75 3.57
C ASP A 62 -15.61 -4.25 2.49
N ARG A 63 -15.45 -3.79 1.24
CA ARG A 63 -16.38 -4.02 0.13
C ARG A 63 -17.85 -3.82 0.55
N ALA A 64 -18.15 -2.67 1.15
CA ALA A 64 -19.48 -2.33 1.68
C ALA A 64 -20.01 -3.38 2.67
N GLY A 65 -19.14 -3.84 3.57
CA GLY A 65 -19.42 -4.86 4.58
C GLY A 65 -19.38 -6.31 4.09
N ALA A 66 -19.10 -6.56 2.81
CA ALA A 66 -18.98 -7.92 2.27
C ALA A 66 -17.64 -8.60 2.59
N ASP A 67 -16.65 -7.84 3.08
CA ASP A 67 -15.35 -8.32 3.51
C ASP A 67 -15.19 -8.16 5.03
N PRO A 68 -15.61 -9.16 5.82
CA PRO A 68 -15.52 -9.11 7.28
C PRO A 68 -14.07 -9.13 7.79
N GLU A 69 -13.12 -9.59 6.98
CA GLU A 69 -11.70 -9.66 7.34
C GLU A 69 -10.93 -8.38 6.99
N LEU A 70 -11.56 -7.43 6.29
CA LEU A 70 -10.94 -6.20 5.79
C LEU A 70 -9.72 -6.43 4.91
N ARG A 71 -9.69 -7.50 4.11
CA ARG A 71 -8.59 -7.78 3.20
C ARG A 71 -8.73 -7.10 1.85
N THR A 72 -9.69 -6.22 1.64
CA THR A 72 -9.86 -5.52 0.36
C THR A 72 -9.00 -4.26 0.34
N ALA A 73 -8.07 -4.17 -0.61
CA ALA A 73 -7.32 -2.96 -0.90
C ALA A 73 -7.74 -2.39 -2.27
N TYR A 74 -7.88 -1.07 -2.33
CA TYR A 74 -8.09 -0.31 -3.56
C TYR A 74 -6.82 0.45 -3.90
N VAL A 75 -6.36 0.33 -5.13
CA VAL A 75 -5.10 0.90 -5.57
C VAL A 75 -5.27 1.70 -6.86
N THR A 76 -4.75 2.92 -6.89
CA THR A 76 -4.74 3.76 -8.09
C THR A 76 -3.51 3.46 -8.95
N CYS A 77 -3.79 2.99 -10.16
CA CYS A 77 -2.83 2.70 -11.21
C CYS A 77 -2.86 3.86 -12.22
N SER A 78 -2.09 4.92 -11.94
CA SER A 78 -2.24 6.20 -12.63
C SER A 78 -1.79 6.17 -14.08
N SER A 79 -0.77 5.38 -14.45
CA SER A 79 -0.33 5.36 -15.85
C SER A 79 -1.38 4.76 -16.78
N SER A 80 -2.12 3.75 -16.30
CA SER A 80 -3.22 3.13 -17.03
C SER A 80 -4.59 3.75 -16.78
N GLY A 81 -4.71 4.70 -15.84
CA GLY A 81 -5.99 5.33 -15.48
C GLY A 81 -6.98 4.36 -14.83
N ARG A 82 -6.49 3.30 -14.17
CA ARG A 82 -7.33 2.26 -13.55
C ARG A 82 -7.35 2.40 -12.03
N LEU A 83 -8.50 2.07 -11.44
CA LEU A 83 -8.64 1.76 -10.03
C LEU A 83 -8.81 0.25 -9.92
N ILE A 84 -7.90 -0.43 -9.23
CA ILE A 84 -7.96 -1.88 -9.05
C ILE A 84 -8.36 -2.22 -7.62
N GLU A 85 -9.05 -3.34 -7.49
CA GLU A 85 -9.29 -4.03 -6.23
C GLU A 85 -8.37 -5.26 -6.17
N LEU A 86 -7.74 -5.51 -5.02
CA LEU A 86 -7.02 -6.75 -4.78
C LEU A 86 -7.20 -7.24 -3.34
N THR A 87 -7.02 -8.55 -3.15
CA THR A 87 -6.89 -9.15 -1.82
C THR A 87 -5.54 -8.79 -1.22
N TRP A 88 -5.55 -8.07 -0.11
CA TRP A 88 -4.39 -7.71 0.68
C TRP A 88 -3.97 -8.86 1.61
N PRO A 89 -2.65 -9.10 1.80
CA PRO A 89 -2.16 -10.20 2.62
C PRO A 89 -2.48 -10.06 4.12
N ARG A 90 -2.86 -8.86 4.57
CA ARG A 90 -3.18 -8.53 5.97
C ARG A 90 -4.53 -7.82 6.06
N PRO A 91 -5.21 -7.84 7.21
CA PRO A 91 -6.38 -6.99 7.42
C PRO A 91 -6.02 -5.52 7.23
N GLY A 92 -6.91 -4.71 6.67
CA GLY A 92 -6.79 -3.27 6.58
C GLY A 92 -7.04 -2.58 7.92
N LEU A 93 -6.48 -1.40 8.10
CA LEU A 93 -6.75 -0.59 9.29
C LEU A 93 -8.14 0.02 9.21
N ARG A 94 -8.98 -0.18 10.23
CA ARG A 94 -10.30 0.44 10.34
C ARG A 94 -10.16 1.96 10.47
N LEU A 95 -10.98 2.70 9.72
CA LEU A 95 -11.06 4.15 9.84
C LEU A 95 -11.61 4.54 11.22
N ALA A 96 -10.92 5.44 11.91
CA ALA A 96 -11.45 6.11 13.09
C ALA A 96 -12.53 7.11 12.63
N HIS A 97 -13.78 6.83 12.97
CA HIS A 97 -14.94 7.68 12.70
C HIS A 97 -15.58 8.12 14.01
#